data_AF-A0A662DDL9-F1
#
_entry.id   AF-A0A662DDL9-F1
#
_cell.length_a   1.000
_cell.length_b   1.000
_cell.length_c   1.000
_cell.angle_alpha   90.00
_cell.angle_beta   90.00
_cell.angle_gamma   90.00
#
_symmetry.space_group_name_H-M   'P 1'
#
loop_
_entity.id
_entity.type
_entity.pdbx_description
1 polymer ?
#
loop_
_entity_poly.entity_id
_entity_poly.type
_entity_poly.pdbx_seq_one_letter_code
_entity_poly.pdbx_strand_id
1 'polypeptide(L)'
;MTDNAELDDPSSDDSDSLESNPLTRGRLAKYRRVMEDGWFPYASGRTDTAAELAERFGNLEPGTSTGATTTIAGRLMNTREMGKLIFAPVADV
;
A
#
# COMPACT_ATOMS: atom_id res chain seq x y z
N MET A 1 24.24 27.85 28.45
CA MET A 1 23.10 27.06 28.95
C MET A 1 21.89 27.66 28.27
N THR A 2 21.52 27.12 27.11
CA THR A 2 20.30 27.52 26.42
C THR A 2 19.46 26.26 26.40
N ASP A 3 18.34 26.36 27.09
CA ASP A 3 17.44 25.27 27.41
C ASP A 3 16.93 24.61 26.13
N ASN A 4 17.06 23.28 26.11
CA ASN A 4 16.40 22.42 25.14
C ASN A 4 14.89 22.62 25.32
N ALA A 5 14.26 23.30 24.36
CA ALA A 5 12.82 23.25 24.21
C ALA A 5 12.46 21.80 23.86
N GLU A 6 12.04 21.07 24.89
CA GLU A 6 11.33 19.80 24.76
C GLU A 6 10.23 20.01 23.72
N LEU A 7 10.38 19.32 22.59
CA LEU A 7 9.31 19.18 21.62
C LEU A 7 8.23 18.35 22.32
N ASP A 8 7.25 19.03 22.88
CA ASP A 8 5.99 18.42 23.32
C ASP A 8 5.36 17.79 22.07
N ASP A 9 5.51 16.47 21.93
CA ASP A 9 4.99 15.68 20.82
C ASP A 9 3.49 15.44 21.08
N PRO A 10 2.56 16.07 20.34
CA PRO A 10 1.13 15.90 20.58
C PRO A 10 0.58 14.55 20.07
N SER A 11 1.42 13.55 19.78
CA SER A 11 1.00 12.31 19.10
C SER A 11 0.32 11.26 19.98
N SER A 12 0.09 11.52 21.28
CA SER A 12 -0.37 10.47 22.22
C SER A 12 -1.89 10.29 22.37
N ASP A 13 -2.75 10.97 21.60
CA ASP A 13 -4.22 10.92 21.79
C ASP A 13 -5.03 10.33 20.60
N ASP A 14 -4.38 10.15 19.44
CA ASP A 14 -5.07 9.61 18.26
C ASP A 14 -5.20 8.07 18.30
N SER A 15 -4.25 7.35 18.92
CA SER A 15 -4.27 5.89 18.94
C SER A 15 -5.48 5.32 19.68
N ASP A 16 -5.85 5.91 20.82
CA ASP A 16 -6.99 5.46 21.62
C ASP A 16 -8.32 5.70 20.89
N SER A 17 -8.41 6.84 20.21
CA SER A 17 -9.53 7.19 19.32
C SER A 17 -9.65 6.21 18.15
N LEU A 18 -8.53 5.79 17.55
CA LEU A 18 -8.49 4.81 16.46
C LEU A 18 -8.81 3.38 16.93
N GLU A 19 -8.47 3.01 18.16
CA GLU A 19 -8.80 1.68 18.72
C GLU A 19 -10.28 1.53 19.09
N SER A 20 -10.99 2.64 19.35
CA SER A 20 -12.43 2.64 19.63
C SER A 20 -13.27 2.13 18.44
N ASN A 21 -12.84 2.40 17.20
CA ASN A 21 -13.56 1.99 16.00
C ASN A 21 -13.22 0.54 15.60
N PRO A 22 -14.21 -0.36 15.46
CA PRO A 22 -13.95 -1.77 15.15
C PRO A 22 -13.23 -2.00 13.82
N LEU A 23 -13.44 -1.14 12.81
CA LEU A 23 -12.77 -1.25 11.51
C LEU A 23 -11.31 -0.80 11.58
N THR A 24 -11.01 0.17 12.42
CA THR A 24 -9.66 0.72 12.57
C THR A 24 -8.82 -0.18 13.45
N ARG A 25 -9.39 -0.73 14.52
CA ARG A 25 -8.75 -1.74 15.38
C ARG A 25 -8.22 -2.93 14.59
N GLY A 26 -9.04 -3.47 13.68
CA GLY A 26 -8.63 -4.58 12.81
C GLY A 26 -7.49 -4.22 11.86
N ARG A 27 -7.45 -2.98 11.34
CA ARG A 27 -6.34 -2.49 10.51
C ARG A 27 -5.06 -2.30 11.31
N LEU A 28 -5.17 -1.74 12.51
CA LEU A 28 -4.02 -1.51 13.40
C LEU A 28 -3.38 -2.83 13.84
N ALA A 29 -4.19 -3.84 14.16
CA ALA A 29 -3.68 -5.18 14.49
C ALA A 29 -2.89 -5.81 13.33
N LYS A 30 -3.38 -5.67 12.09
CA LYS A 30 -2.65 -6.13 10.89
C LYS A 30 -1.35 -5.36 10.69
N TYR A 31 -1.38 -4.04 10.87
CA TYR A 31 -0.20 -3.18 10.76
C TYR A 31 0.87 -3.56 11.78
N ARG A 32 0.49 -3.73 13.06
CA ARG A 32 1.40 -4.16 14.14
C ARG A 32 2.08 -5.48 13.79
N ARG A 33 1.32 -6.48 13.31
CA ARG A 33 1.87 -7.77 12.89
C ARG A 33 2.89 -7.66 11.74
N VAL A 34 2.58 -6.88 10.71
CA VAL A 34 3.50 -6.69 9.57
C VAL A 34 4.78 -5.96 10.01
N MET A 35 4.67 -5.04 10.96
CA MET A 35 5.82 -4.32 11.50
C MET A 35 6.72 -5.23 12.37
N GLU A 36 6.14 -6.12 13.17
CA GLU A 36 6.88 -7.15 13.94
C GLU A 36 7.71 -8.06 13.03
N ASP A 37 7.19 -8.39 11.84
CA ASP A 37 7.89 -9.17 10.82
C ASP A 37 9.02 -8.38 10.11
N GLY A 38 9.24 -7.11 10.47
CA GLY A 38 10.31 -6.26 9.93
C GLY A 38 10.07 -5.77 8.49
N TRP A 39 8.86 -5.97 7.96
CA TRP A 39 8.51 -5.53 6.61
C TRP A 39 8.02 -4.08 6.63
N PHE A 40 8.74 -3.17 5.96
CA PHE A 40 8.33 -1.77 5.84
C PHE A 40 7.24 -1.60 4.77
N PRO A 41 6.00 -1.21 5.14
CA PRO A 41 4.91 -1.08 4.17
C PRO A 41 5.05 0.12 3.21
N TYR A 42 6.08 0.96 3.38
CA TYR A 42 6.27 2.19 2.61
C TYR A 42 7.48 2.18 1.66
N ALA A 43 8.23 1.08 1.58
CA ALA A 43 9.32 0.95 0.64
C ALA A 43 8.76 0.55 -0.73
N SER A 44 8.53 1.53 -1.62
CA SER A 44 8.15 1.24 -3.01
C SER A 44 9.26 1.66 -3.96
N GLY A 45 9.98 0.68 -4.50
CA GLY A 45 10.78 0.85 -5.70
C GLY A 45 9.83 0.82 -6.90
N ARG A 46 9.16 1.94 -7.19
CA ARG A 46 8.28 2.06 -8.36
C ARG A 46 9.14 2.29 -9.60
N THR A 47 8.96 1.44 -10.62
CA THR A 47 9.68 1.56 -11.91
C THR A 47 8.82 2.25 -12.96
N ASP A 48 7.54 1.91 -13.05
CA ASP A 48 6.60 2.46 -14.04
C ASP A 48 5.26 2.81 -13.37
N THR A 49 4.47 3.67 -14.01
CA THR A 49 3.09 3.97 -13.59
C THR A 49 2.07 3.11 -14.34
N ALA A 50 0.89 2.93 -13.75
CA ALA A 50 -0.18 2.18 -14.41
C ALA A 50 -0.64 2.84 -15.71
N ALA A 51 -0.60 4.17 -15.79
CA ALA A 51 -0.99 4.93 -16.99
C ALA A 51 -0.02 4.69 -18.16
N GLU A 52 1.29 4.75 -17.90
CA GLU A 52 2.32 4.49 -18.92
C GLU A 52 2.24 3.07 -19.46
N LEU A 53 1.99 2.08 -18.58
CA LEU A 53 1.81 0.70 -19.00
C LEU A 53 0.56 0.50 -19.85
N ALA A 54 -0.54 1.18 -19.50
CA ALA A 54 -1.78 1.12 -20.28
C ALA A 54 -1.61 1.71 -21.68
N GLU A 55 -0.84 2.79 -21.83
CA GLU A 55 -0.51 3.37 -23.13
C GLU A 55 0.43 2.45 -23.93
N ARG A 56 1.51 1.97 -23.29
CA ARG A 56 2.53 1.15 -23.93
C ARG A 56 2.01 -0.22 -24.39
N PHE A 57 1.09 -0.82 -23.65
CA PHE A 57 0.55 -2.16 -23.94
C PHE A 57 -0.92 -2.15 -24.40
N GLY A 58 -1.46 -0.99 -24.79
CA GLY A 58 -2.87 -0.85 -25.18
C GLY A 58 -3.27 -1.65 -26.44
N ASN A 59 -2.31 -1.98 -27.31
CA ASN A 59 -2.53 -2.74 -28.55
C ASN A 59 -2.15 -4.23 -28.43
N LEU A 60 -2.04 -4.76 -27.21
CA LEU A 60 -1.66 -6.15 -27.00
C LEU A 60 -2.82 -7.09 -27.31
N GLU A 61 -2.57 -8.08 -28.17
CA GLU A 61 -3.59 -9.09 -28.51
C GLU A 61 -3.94 -9.97 -27.30
N PRO A 62 -5.22 -10.38 -27.16
CA PRO A 62 -5.66 -11.26 -26.07
C PRO A 62 -4.83 -12.55 -26.00
N GLY A 63 -4.38 -12.90 -24.80
CA GLY A 63 -3.57 -14.11 -24.57
C GLY A 63 -2.07 -13.96 -24.84
N THR A 64 -1.62 -12.76 -25.23
CA THR A 64 -0.19 -12.49 -25.43
C THR A 64 0.48 -12.11 -24.10
N SER A 65 1.67 -12.67 -23.85
CA SER A 65 2.55 -12.26 -22.76
C SER A 65 3.79 -11.60 -23.34
N THR A 66 4.15 -10.42 -22.83
CA THR A 66 5.28 -9.62 -23.33
C THR A 66 6.62 -10.01 -22.68
N GLY A 67 6.58 -10.71 -21.55
CA GLY A 67 7.77 -11.08 -20.77
C GLY A 67 8.48 -9.91 -20.05
N ALA A 68 7.91 -8.71 -20.09
CA ALA A 68 8.47 -7.55 -19.41
C ALA A 68 8.16 -7.58 -17.90
N THR A 69 9.19 -7.42 -17.08
CA THR A 69 9.03 -7.25 -15.63
C THR A 69 8.91 -5.77 -15.30
N THR A 70 7.80 -5.38 -14.68
CA THR A 70 7.55 -4.01 -14.20
C THR A 70 7.18 -4.04 -12.72
N THR A 71 7.36 -2.91 -12.03
CA THR A 71 6.96 -2.74 -10.63
C THR A 71 6.15 -1.47 -10.52
N ILE A 72 4.86 -1.64 -10.21
CA ILE A 72 3.92 -0.55 -10.00
C ILE A 72 3.59 -0.42 -8.51
N ALA A 73 3.24 0.80 -8.10
CA ALA A 73 2.69 1.08 -6.79
C ALA A 73 1.41 1.89 -6.95
N GLY A 74 0.39 1.57 -6.17
CA GLY A 74 -0.89 2.27 -6.25
C GLY A 74 -1.87 1.80 -5.19
N ARG A 75 -3.07 2.36 -5.23
CA ARG A 75 -4.16 1.99 -4.32
C ARG A 75 -4.91 0.79 -4.85
N LEU A 76 -4.97 -0.27 -4.06
CA LEU A 76 -5.81 -1.43 -4.34
C LEU A 76 -7.29 -1.05 -4.08
N MET A 77 -8.10 -1.12 -5.13
CA MET A 77 -9.50 -0.67 -5.10
C MET A 77 -10.48 -1.80 -4.81
N ASN A 78 -10.18 -3.02 -5.27
CA ASN A 78 -11.00 -4.20 -5.06
C ASN A 78 -10.12 -5.44 -5.03
N THR A 79 -10.62 -6.51 -4.41
CA THR A 79 -10.00 -7.84 -4.47
C THR A 79 -11.07 -8.86 -4.79
N ARG A 80 -10.82 -9.70 -5.80
CA ARG A 80 -11.66 -10.84 -6.12
C ARG A 80 -10.80 -12.10 -6.06
N GLU A 81 -11.13 -12.96 -5.11
CA GLU A 81 -10.41 -14.21 -4.87
C GLU A 81 -11.16 -15.38 -5.50
N MET A 82 -10.48 -16.11 -6.37
CA MET A 82 -10.99 -17.27 -7.09
C MET A 82 -10.10 -18.49 -6.79
N GLY A 83 -10.03 -18.87 -5.51
CA GLY A 83 -9.23 -20.01 -5.03
C GLY A 83 -7.72 -19.77 -5.13
N LYS A 84 -7.13 -20.07 -6.30
CA LYS A 84 -5.68 -19.92 -6.55
C LYS A 84 -5.32 -18.66 -7.35
N LEU A 85 -6.32 -17.87 -7.75
CA LEU A 85 -6.13 -16.67 -8.55
C LEU A 85 -6.82 -15.49 -7.89
N ILE A 86 -6.12 -14.36 -7.81
CA ILE A 86 -6.61 -13.14 -7.21
C ILE A 86 -6.56 -12.05 -8.26
N PHE A 87 -7.67 -11.35 -8.45
CA PHE A 87 -7.73 -10.15 -9.27
C PHE A 87 -7.87 -8.93 -8.38
N ALA A 88 -6.98 -7.97 -8.53
CA ALA A 88 -6.99 -6.75 -7.76
C ALA A 88 -6.75 -5.54 -8.68
N PRO A 89 -7.79 -4.75 -9.02
CA PRO A 89 -7.57 -3.48 -9.70
C PRO A 89 -6.78 -2.54 -8.79
N VAL A 90 -5.68 -2.03 -9.34
CA VAL A 90 -4.83 -1.02 -8.73
C VAL A 90 -5.04 0.29 -9.47
N ALA A 91 -5.31 1.36 -8.73
CA ALA A 91 -5.36 2.71 -9.26
C ALA A 91 -4.10 3.46 -8.84
N ASP A 92 -3.42 4.06 -9.82
CA ASP A 92 -2.29 4.97 -9.63
C ASP A 92 -2.71 6.39 -10.08
N VAL A 93 -1.89 7.38 -9.72
CA VAL A 93 -2.07 8.80 -10.07
C VAL A 93 -1.72 9.11 -11.52
#